data_AF-A0A349K494-F1
#
_entry.id   AF-A0A349K494-F1
#
_cell.length_a   1.000
_cell.length_b   1.000
_cell.length_c   1.000
_cell.angle_alpha   90.00
_cell.angle_beta   90.00
_cell.angle_gamma   90.00
#
_symmetry.space_group_name_H-M   'P 1'
#
loop_
_entity.id
_entity.type
_entity.pdbx_description
1 polymer ?
#
loop_
_entity_poly.entity_id
_entity_poly.type
_entity_poly.pdbx_seq_one_letter_code
_entity_poly.pdbx_strand_id
1 'polypeptide(L)'
;REGATGKARNILVDPKMKKEIRVTLTLYDVTRGVAFAYAAELGGFDYREERHAIRIVPRSPKATVRAFLKRGSPMTLRRASEIVMPKVEFDEAELRQVIDDIATASRQLDSRKKGINVLLGRGVDPSTPVTFQLQNVPVAEVLKYVADFARLDIRTDGNAVVLLKRRKVAR
;
A
#
# COMPACT_ATOMS: atom_id res chain seq x y z
N ARG A 1 8.85 14.16 -9.76
CA ARG A 1 10.28 14.46 -10.01
C ARG A 1 11.09 13.36 -9.35
N GLU A 2 12.18 12.97 -10.02
CA GLU A 2 13.04 11.80 -9.80
C GLU A 2 12.44 10.42 -10.11
N GLY A 3 12.42 10.10 -11.41
CA GLY A 3 12.65 8.74 -11.86
C GLY A 3 13.54 8.82 -13.08
N ALA A 4 14.84 8.50 -12.93
CA ALA A 4 15.77 8.03 -13.98
C ALA A 4 17.24 8.43 -13.73
N THR A 5 17.86 7.97 -12.63
CA THR A 5 19.34 7.84 -12.55
C THR A 5 19.80 6.57 -11.82
N GLY A 6 18.88 5.71 -11.40
CA GLY A 6 19.24 4.44 -10.78
C GLY A 6 19.57 3.40 -11.83
N LYS A 7 20.81 2.89 -11.85
CA LYS A 7 21.18 1.67 -12.59
C LYS A 7 20.14 0.58 -12.29
N ALA A 8 19.49 0.06 -13.34
CA ALA A 8 18.61 -1.10 -13.21
C ALA A 8 19.36 -2.21 -12.48
N ARG A 9 18.75 -2.80 -11.44
CA ARG A 9 19.36 -3.88 -10.67
C ARG A 9 18.67 -5.19 -11.03
N ASN A 10 19.47 -6.24 -11.13
CA ASN A 10 18.95 -7.58 -11.35
C ASN A 10 18.12 -8.01 -10.15
N ILE A 11 17.01 -8.68 -10.40
CA ILE A 11 16.17 -9.29 -9.35
C ILE A 11 16.40 -10.79 -9.44
N LEU A 12 16.93 -11.37 -8.37
CA LEU A 12 17.15 -12.81 -8.26
C LEU A 12 16.14 -13.38 -7.27
N VAL A 13 15.45 -14.45 -7.64
CA VAL A 13 14.51 -15.15 -6.75
C VAL A 13 15.19 -16.42 -6.28
N ASP A 14 15.31 -16.60 -4.96
CA ASP A 14 15.86 -17.82 -4.40
C ASP A 14 14.97 -19.03 -4.79
N PRO A 15 15.53 -20.15 -5.30
CA PRO A 15 14.74 -21.32 -5.69
C PRO A 15 13.86 -21.91 -4.58
N LYS A 16 14.17 -21.62 -3.31
CA LYS A 16 13.34 -22.03 -2.16
C LYS A 16 12.03 -21.24 -2.04
N MET A 17 11.80 -20.23 -2.87
CA MET A 17 10.53 -19.51 -2.96
C MET A 17 9.48 -20.38 -3.67
N LYS A 18 8.70 -21.11 -2.87
CA LYS A 18 7.72 -22.10 -3.36
C LYS A 18 6.35 -21.53 -3.72
N LYS A 19 6.17 -20.21 -3.74
CA LYS A 19 4.85 -19.58 -3.85
C LYS A 19 4.87 -18.42 -4.83
N GLU A 20 3.86 -18.37 -5.69
CA GLU A 20 3.53 -17.16 -6.41
C GLU A 20 3.02 -16.11 -5.42
N ILE A 21 3.65 -14.93 -5.41
CA ILE A 21 3.32 -13.84 -4.51
C ILE A 21 2.89 -12.67 -5.36
N ARG A 22 1.65 -12.24 -5.18
CA ARG A 22 1.09 -11.03 -5.81
C ARG A 22 0.87 -9.97 -4.75
N VAL A 23 1.39 -8.77 -5.00
CA VAL A 23 1.20 -7.57 -4.18
C VAL A 23 0.89 -6.41 -5.11
N THR A 24 -0.06 -5.57 -4.72
CA THR A 24 -0.41 -4.36 -5.46
C THR A 24 0.00 -3.15 -4.63
N LEU A 25 0.87 -2.31 -5.19
CA LEU A 25 1.47 -1.18 -4.50
C LEU A 25 1.26 0.10 -5.31
N THR A 26 0.55 1.06 -4.73
CA THR A 26 0.38 2.40 -5.31
C THR A 26 1.19 3.37 -4.47
N LEU A 27 2.40 3.67 -4.95
CA LEU A 27 3.42 4.41 -4.21
C LEU A 27 3.90 5.61 -5.01
N TYR A 28 3.81 6.79 -4.40
CA TYR A 28 4.35 8.04 -4.89
C TYR A 28 5.43 8.55 -3.95
N ASP A 29 6.48 9.14 -4.55
CA ASP A 29 7.53 9.86 -3.82
C ASP A 29 8.23 8.99 -2.75
N VAL A 30 8.47 7.73 -3.09
CA VAL A 30 9.24 6.78 -2.26
C VAL A 30 10.50 6.35 -2.97
N THR A 31 11.54 6.04 -2.21
CA THR A 31 12.75 5.45 -2.78
C THR A 31 12.47 4.01 -3.23
N ARG A 32 13.26 3.51 -4.18
CA ARG A 32 13.19 2.10 -4.60
C ARG A 32 13.33 1.14 -3.42
N GLY A 33 14.23 1.41 -2.47
CA GLY A 33 14.41 0.57 -1.28
C GLY A 33 13.17 0.51 -0.41
N VAL A 34 12.44 1.63 -0.28
CA VAL A 34 11.16 1.68 0.44
C VAL A 34 10.09 0.87 -0.29
N ALA A 35 9.99 0.99 -1.61
CA ALA A 35 9.04 0.20 -2.40
C ALA A 35 9.29 -1.32 -2.27
N PHE A 36 10.56 -1.75 -2.36
CA PHE A 36 10.92 -3.15 -2.12
C PHE A 36 10.64 -3.60 -0.70
N ALA A 37 10.84 -2.74 0.29
CA ALA A 37 10.52 -3.06 1.67
C ALA A 37 9.02 -3.28 1.88
N TYR A 38 8.15 -2.44 1.29
CA TYR A 38 6.71 -2.69 1.31
C TYR A 38 6.33 -3.98 0.60
N ALA A 39 6.92 -4.25 -0.58
CA ALA A 39 6.70 -5.48 -1.31
C ALA A 39 7.07 -6.71 -0.47
N ALA A 40 8.22 -6.69 0.21
CA ALA A 40 8.70 -7.77 1.07
C ALA A 40 7.78 -7.99 2.29
N GLU A 41 7.35 -6.90 2.93
CA GLU A 41 6.45 -6.99 4.08
C GLU A 41 5.06 -7.53 3.69
N LEU A 42 4.45 -7.01 2.63
CA LEU A 42 3.14 -7.44 2.18
C LEU A 42 3.17 -8.82 1.53
N GLY A 43 4.23 -9.13 0.78
CA GLY A 43 4.43 -10.43 0.15
C GLY A 43 4.80 -11.53 1.13
N GLY A 44 5.30 -11.18 2.32
CA GLY A 44 5.78 -12.13 3.31
C GLY A 44 7.08 -12.82 2.88
N PHE A 45 7.98 -12.05 2.25
CA PHE A 45 9.33 -12.47 1.89
C PHE A 45 10.37 -11.54 2.53
N ASP A 46 11.64 -11.87 2.38
CA ASP A 46 12.75 -10.99 2.75
C ASP A 46 13.66 -10.78 1.52
N TYR A 47 14.56 -9.82 1.59
CA TYR A 47 15.48 -9.56 0.49
C TYR A 47 16.85 -9.10 0.98
N ARG A 48 17.88 -9.45 0.20
CA ARG A 48 19.25 -9.01 0.41
C ARG A 48 19.66 -8.10 -0.74
N GLU A 49 20.18 -6.92 -0.40
CA GLU A 49 20.81 -6.05 -1.38
C GLU A 49 22.26 -6.49 -1.57
N GLU A 50 22.55 -7.09 -2.72
CA GLU A 50 23.90 -7.45 -3.15
C GLU A 50 24.46 -6.35 -4.07
N ARG A 51 25.76 -6.39 -4.36
CA ARG A 51 26.45 -5.34 -5.15
C ARG A 51 25.76 -5.04 -6.49
N HIS A 52 25.21 -6.07 -7.14
CA HIS A 52 24.60 -5.96 -8.48
C HIS A 52 23.15 -6.44 -8.57
N ALA A 53 22.61 -7.03 -7.50
CA ALA A 53 21.29 -7.64 -7.51
C ALA A 53 20.53 -7.39 -6.21
N ILE A 54 19.21 -7.52 -6.28
CA ILE A 54 18.33 -7.69 -5.13
C ILE A 54 17.92 -9.16 -5.13
N ARG A 55 18.33 -9.90 -4.10
CA ARG A 55 17.98 -11.32 -3.96
C ARG A 55 16.78 -11.47 -3.04
N ILE A 56 15.65 -11.88 -3.59
CA ILE A 56 14.44 -12.26 -2.84
C ILE A 56 14.67 -13.62 -2.22
N VAL A 57 14.44 -13.74 -0.92
CA VAL A 57 14.63 -14.96 -0.14
C VAL A 57 13.40 -15.24 0.73
N PRO A 58 13.20 -16.50 1.17
CA PRO A 58 12.15 -16.80 2.12
C PRO A 58 12.28 -15.95 3.40
N ARG A 59 11.15 -15.46 3.91
CA ARG A 59 11.12 -14.69 5.16
C ARG A 59 11.66 -15.55 6.31
N SER A 60 12.71 -15.08 6.97
CA SER A 60 13.19 -15.72 8.21
C SER A 60 12.16 -15.52 9.33
N PRO A 61 11.88 -16.53 10.18
CA PRO A 61 11.07 -16.36 11.38
C PRO A 61 11.62 -15.29 12.34
N LYS A 62 12.94 -15.03 12.28
CA LYS A 62 13.63 -14.01 13.07
C LYS A 62 13.74 -12.65 12.36
N ALA A 63 13.20 -12.51 11.14
CA ALA A 63 13.27 -11.26 10.40
C ALA A 63 12.46 -10.17 11.11
N THR A 64 13.13 -9.08 11.45
CA THR A 64 12.50 -7.89 12.04
C THR A 64 11.88 -7.03 10.94
N VAL A 65 10.72 -6.43 11.24
CA VAL A 65 10.14 -5.41 10.35
C VAL A 65 11.07 -4.21 10.34
N ARG A 66 11.36 -3.66 9.15
CA ARG A 66 12.21 -2.47 9.01
C ARG A 66 11.59 -1.31 9.80
N ALA A 67 12.42 -0.54 10.50
CA ALA A 67 11.95 0.48 11.44
C ALA A 67 11.02 1.54 10.82
N PHE A 68 11.24 1.90 9.55
CA PHE A 68 10.39 2.86 8.82
C PHE A 68 9.05 2.26 8.33
N LEU A 69 8.90 0.94 8.39
CA LEU A 69 7.64 0.22 8.15
C LEU A 69 6.91 -0.11 9.44
N LYS A 70 7.36 0.43 10.59
CA LYS A 70 6.68 0.22 11.86
C LYS A 70 5.20 0.62 11.72
N ARG A 71 4.35 -0.27 12.24
CA ARG A 71 2.90 -0.11 12.27
C ARG A 71 2.53 1.06 13.16
N GLY A 72 1.42 1.70 12.84
CA GLY A 72 0.86 2.81 13.61
C GLY A 72 1.68 4.07 13.39
N SER A 73 1.55 4.65 12.20
CA SER A 73 2.12 5.98 11.91
C SER A 73 1.04 7.05 12.12
N PRO A 74 1.08 7.82 13.23
CA PRO A 74 0.10 8.86 13.50
C PRO A 74 0.13 9.95 12.42
N MET A 75 1.31 10.20 11.84
CA MET A 75 1.50 11.22 10.82
C MET A 75 0.76 10.89 9.52
N THR A 76 0.76 9.62 9.09
CA THR A 76 0.05 9.23 7.86
C THR A 76 -1.46 9.35 8.02
N LEU A 77 -2.01 8.90 9.14
CA LEU A 77 -3.43 9.03 9.44
C LEU A 77 -3.86 10.50 9.56
N ARG A 78 -3.05 11.31 10.26
CA ARG A 78 -3.28 12.76 10.38
C ARG A 78 -3.34 13.43 9.00
N ARG A 79 -2.35 13.16 8.14
CA ARG A 79 -2.32 13.71 6.77
C ARG A 79 -3.54 13.29 5.95
N ALA A 80 -3.96 12.03 6.06
CA ALA A 80 -5.16 11.55 5.37
C ALA A 80 -6.44 12.22 5.89
N SER A 81 -6.45 12.67 7.15
CA SER A 81 -7.57 13.39 7.75
C SER A 81 -7.60 14.88 7.38
N GLU A 82 -6.47 15.45 6.96
CA GLU A 82 -6.34 16.86 6.56
C GLU A 82 -6.72 17.11 5.08
N ILE A 83 -6.59 16.10 4.22
CA ILE A 83 -6.91 16.23 2.79
C ILE A 83 -8.39 15.94 2.59
N VAL A 84 -9.16 16.93 2.12
CA VAL A 84 -10.61 16.82 1.88
C VAL A 84 -10.87 16.57 0.40
N MET A 85 -11.66 15.54 0.08
CA MET A 85 -12.14 15.24 -1.27
C MET A 85 -13.52 15.89 -1.48
N PRO A 86 -13.65 16.85 -2.43
CA PRO A 86 -14.91 17.55 -2.66
C PRO A 86 -16.03 16.61 -3.12
N LYS A 87 -15.69 15.65 -3.98
CA LYS A 87 -16.59 14.62 -4.49
C LYS A 87 -15.81 13.34 -4.73
N VAL A 88 -16.40 12.21 -4.36
CA VAL A 88 -15.91 10.86 -4.68
C VAL A 88 -17.12 10.04 -5.11
N GLU A 89 -17.03 9.38 -6.26
CA GLU A 89 -18.13 8.60 -6.81
C GLU A 89 -17.53 7.41 -7.56
N PHE A 90 -17.93 6.22 -7.16
CA PHE A 90 -17.58 4.96 -7.81
C PHE A 90 -18.84 4.14 -7.97
N ASP A 91 -18.97 3.52 -9.13
CA ASP A 91 -20.06 2.61 -9.47
C ASP A 91 -19.48 1.32 -10.04
N GLU A 92 -19.62 0.24 -9.29
CA GLU A 92 -19.08 -1.10 -9.57
C GLU A 92 -17.59 -1.09 -9.97
N ALA A 93 -16.82 -0.13 -9.46
CA ALA A 93 -15.42 0.03 -9.82
C ALA A 93 -14.56 -1.02 -9.10
N GLU A 94 -13.55 -1.57 -9.80
CA GLU A 94 -12.60 -2.49 -9.18
C GLU A 94 -11.83 -1.79 -8.06
N LEU A 95 -11.69 -2.46 -6.90
CA LEU A 95 -10.97 -1.94 -5.74
C LEU A 95 -9.57 -1.41 -6.09
N ARG A 96 -8.86 -2.06 -7.02
CA ARG A 96 -7.56 -1.57 -7.52
C ARG A 96 -7.67 -0.18 -8.14
N GLN A 97 -8.64 0.04 -9.02
CA GLN A 97 -8.86 1.33 -9.66
C GLN A 97 -9.24 2.39 -8.63
N VAL A 98 -10.14 2.03 -7.69
CA VAL A 98 -10.57 2.91 -6.60
C VAL A 98 -9.39 3.42 -5.77
N ILE A 99 -8.48 2.53 -5.35
CA ILE A 99 -7.32 2.97 -4.56
C ILE A 99 -6.34 3.84 -5.37
N ASP A 100 -6.18 3.57 -6.67
CA ASP A 100 -5.30 4.32 -7.56
C ASP A 100 -5.84 5.75 -7.77
N ASP A 101 -7.15 5.88 -7.96
CA ASP A 101 -7.83 7.16 -8.11
C ASP A 101 -7.81 7.97 -6.81
N ILE A 102 -8.08 7.34 -5.66
CA ILE A 102 -8.00 7.99 -4.36
C ILE A 102 -6.58 8.48 -4.08
N ALA A 103 -5.56 7.66 -4.33
CA ALA A 103 -4.17 8.05 -4.12
C ALA A 103 -3.77 9.22 -5.03
N THR A 104 -4.16 9.17 -6.30
CA THR A 104 -3.93 10.25 -7.28
C THR A 104 -4.63 11.54 -6.88
N ALA A 105 -5.93 11.48 -6.57
CA ALA A 105 -6.72 12.64 -6.16
C ALA A 105 -6.18 13.24 -4.85
N SER A 106 -5.83 12.41 -3.86
CA SER A 106 -5.26 12.88 -2.60
C SER A 106 -3.99 13.71 -2.81
N ARG A 107 -3.15 13.33 -3.78
CA ARG A 107 -1.93 14.06 -4.14
C ARG A 107 -2.23 15.39 -4.83
N GLN A 108 -3.23 15.42 -5.71
CA GLN A 108 -3.66 16.64 -6.38
C GLN A 108 -4.21 17.66 -5.37
N LEU A 109 -4.95 17.18 -4.37
CA LEU A 109 -5.60 18.00 -3.34
C LEU A 109 -4.66 18.38 -2.18
N ASP A 110 -3.61 17.60 -1.92
CA ASP A 110 -2.59 17.94 -0.91
C ASP A 110 -1.78 19.17 -1.34
N SER A 111 -1.77 20.21 -0.50
CA SER A 111 -0.98 21.43 -0.71
C SER A 111 0.51 21.14 -0.88
N ARG A 112 1.02 20.09 -0.20
CA ARG A 112 2.41 19.65 -0.28
C ARG A 112 2.68 18.71 -1.45
N LYS A 113 1.64 18.34 -2.21
CA LYS A 113 1.71 17.39 -3.33
C LYS A 113 2.35 16.05 -2.96
N LYS A 114 2.21 15.63 -1.70
CA LYS A 114 2.73 14.34 -1.22
C LYS A 114 1.66 13.26 -1.36
N GLY A 115 0.40 13.58 -1.01
CA GLY A 115 -0.74 12.65 -1.09
C GLY A 115 -0.63 11.49 -0.10
N ILE A 116 -1.52 10.52 -0.21
CA ILE A 116 -1.55 9.31 0.62
C ILE A 116 -1.25 8.10 -0.25
N ASN A 117 -0.25 7.32 0.16
CA ASN A 117 0.03 6.03 -0.47
C ASN A 117 -0.93 4.98 0.08
N VAL A 118 -1.49 4.16 -0.81
CA VAL A 118 -2.48 3.14 -0.47
C VAL A 118 -2.02 1.79 -1.01
N LEU A 119 -2.04 0.75 -0.19
CA LEU A 119 -1.53 -0.58 -0.51
C LEU A 119 -2.58 -1.66 -0.26
N LEU A 120 -2.64 -2.66 -1.12
CA LEU A 120 -3.43 -3.87 -0.88
C LEU A 120 -2.54 -4.96 -0.29
N GLY A 121 -2.93 -5.46 0.87
CA GLY A 121 -2.27 -6.57 1.53
C GLY A 121 -2.54 -7.92 0.86
N ARG A 122 -1.76 -8.91 1.28
CA ARG A 122 -1.87 -10.28 0.76
C ARG A 122 -3.27 -10.86 0.96
N GLY A 123 -3.81 -11.43 -0.12
CA GLY A 123 -5.09 -12.11 -0.12
C GLY A 123 -6.31 -11.17 -0.15
N VAL A 124 -6.08 -9.87 -0.36
CA VAL A 124 -7.12 -8.94 -0.79
C VAL A 124 -7.32 -9.10 -2.28
N ASP A 125 -8.58 -9.23 -2.71
CA ASP A 125 -8.93 -9.35 -4.12
C ASP A 125 -9.03 -7.95 -4.76
N PRO A 126 -8.12 -7.59 -5.68
CA PRO A 126 -8.12 -6.28 -6.32
C PRO A 126 -9.33 -6.02 -7.22
N SER A 127 -10.03 -7.06 -7.66
CA SER A 127 -11.22 -6.96 -8.51
C SER A 127 -12.52 -6.89 -7.70
N THR A 128 -12.44 -6.79 -6.37
CA THR A 128 -13.63 -6.57 -5.53
C THR A 128 -14.34 -5.29 -6.00
N PRO A 129 -15.62 -5.35 -6.43
CA PRO A 129 -16.34 -4.17 -6.88
C PRO A 129 -16.66 -3.28 -5.69
N VAL A 130 -16.65 -1.96 -5.91
CA VAL A 130 -16.90 -0.95 -4.90
C VAL A 130 -17.82 0.13 -5.48
N THR A 131 -18.93 0.38 -4.78
CA THR A 131 -19.91 1.41 -5.15
C THR A 131 -20.17 2.32 -3.97
N PHE A 132 -19.89 3.62 -4.12
CA PHE A 132 -20.29 4.64 -3.15
C PHE A 132 -20.21 6.05 -3.75
N GLN A 133 -20.94 6.97 -3.14
CA GLN A 133 -20.86 8.39 -3.43
C GLN A 133 -20.71 9.17 -2.12
N LEU A 134 -19.69 10.02 -2.07
CA LEU A 134 -19.33 10.86 -0.91
C LEU A 134 -19.07 12.29 -1.38
N GLN A 135 -19.34 13.26 -0.51
CA GLN A 135 -19.10 14.68 -0.79
C GLN A 135 -18.45 15.36 0.42
N ASN A 136 -17.42 16.17 0.16
CA ASN A 136 -16.68 16.93 1.16
C ASN A 136 -16.16 16.06 2.32
N VAL A 137 -15.55 14.92 2.01
CA VAL A 137 -15.10 13.93 3.00
C VAL A 137 -13.57 13.85 3.03
N PRO A 138 -12.93 13.79 4.22
CA PRO A 138 -11.49 13.54 4.33
C PRO A 138 -11.05 12.20 3.73
N VAL A 139 -9.84 12.13 3.17
CA VAL A 139 -9.28 10.89 2.58
C VAL A 139 -9.29 9.73 3.59
N ALA A 140 -9.03 9.99 4.87
CA ALA A 140 -9.07 8.98 5.92
C ALA A 140 -10.46 8.30 6.02
N GLU A 141 -11.53 9.09 5.96
CA GLU A 141 -12.91 8.59 6.01
C GLU A 141 -13.30 7.91 4.70
N VAL A 142 -12.88 8.43 3.54
CA VAL A 142 -13.09 7.75 2.24
C VAL A 142 -12.46 6.34 2.27
N LEU A 143 -11.22 6.22 2.74
CA LEU A 143 -10.53 4.93 2.86
C LEU A 143 -11.22 3.99 3.85
N LYS A 144 -11.82 4.53 4.92
CA LYS A 144 -12.65 3.77 5.86
C LYS A 144 -13.89 3.19 5.18
N TYR A 145 -14.61 4.00 4.40
CA TYR A 145 -15.76 3.51 3.61
C TYR A 145 -15.35 2.44 2.59
N VAL A 146 -14.22 2.62 1.89
CA VAL A 146 -13.67 1.59 0.99
C VAL A 146 -13.42 0.29 1.74
N ALA A 147 -12.76 0.36 2.91
CA ALA A 147 -12.46 -0.82 3.70
C ALA A 147 -13.73 -1.50 4.24
N ASP A 148 -14.69 -0.73 4.74
CA ASP A 148 -15.95 -1.29 5.25
C ASP A 148 -16.77 -1.96 4.15
N PHE A 149 -16.89 -1.32 2.97
CA PHE A 149 -17.56 -1.88 1.80
C PHE A 149 -16.90 -3.19 1.35
N ALA A 150 -15.57 -3.20 1.25
CA ALA A 150 -14.80 -4.38 0.84
C ALA A 150 -14.57 -5.41 1.96
N ARG A 151 -15.10 -5.19 3.18
CA ARG A 151 -14.89 -6.02 4.38
C ARG A 151 -13.40 -6.24 4.71
N LEU A 152 -12.63 -5.18 4.62
CA LEU A 152 -11.21 -5.12 4.91
C LEU A 152 -10.97 -4.45 6.27
N ASP A 153 -9.76 -4.63 6.78
CA ASP A 153 -9.21 -3.90 7.92
C ASP A 153 -8.20 -2.86 7.42
N ILE A 154 -8.10 -1.74 8.12
CA ILE A 154 -7.10 -0.69 7.83
C ILE A 154 -5.93 -0.79 8.80
N ARG A 155 -4.73 -0.66 8.25
CA ARG A 155 -3.50 -0.47 9.03
C ARG A 155 -2.71 0.69 8.45
N THR A 156 -2.02 1.46 9.29
CA THR A 156 -1.03 2.45 8.83
C THR A 156 0.38 1.91 9.03
N ASP A 157 1.18 1.90 7.97
CA ASP A 157 2.56 1.42 7.98
C ASP A 157 3.46 2.53 7.42
N GLY A 158 4.32 3.11 8.26
CA GLY A 158 5.22 4.19 7.81
C GLY A 158 4.48 5.34 7.13
N ASN A 159 4.58 5.41 5.80
CA ASN A 159 4.02 6.48 4.96
C ASN A 159 2.83 6.01 4.11
N ALA A 160 2.25 4.85 4.40
CA ALA A 160 1.18 4.25 3.63
C ALA A 160 0.01 3.79 4.51
N VAL A 161 -1.18 3.79 3.91
CA VAL A 161 -2.36 3.11 4.42
C VAL A 161 -2.44 1.74 3.73
N VAL A 162 -2.63 0.69 4.50
CA VAL A 162 -2.67 -0.69 4.03
C VAL A 162 -4.05 -1.27 4.30
N LEU A 163 -4.70 -1.73 3.24
CA LEU A 163 -5.97 -2.47 3.31
C LEU A 163 -5.65 -3.96 3.42
N LEU A 164 -6.18 -4.60 4.45
CA LEU A 164 -5.87 -5.99 4.79
C LEU A 164 -7.16 -6.81 4.82
N LYS A 165 -7.07 -8.09 4.45
CA LYS A 165 -8.20 -9.00 4.65
C LYS A 165 -8.55 -9.07 6.14
N ARG A 166 -9.83 -8.85 6.48
CA ARG A 166 -10.31 -8.93 7.85
C ARG A 166 -10.03 -10.32 8.42
N ARG A 167 -9.36 -10.38 9.58
CA ARG A 167 -9.17 -11.69 10.25
C ARG A 167 -10.53 -12.15 10.75
N LYS A 168 -10.95 -13.36 10.36
CA LYS A 168 -12.06 -14.02 11.05
C LYS A 168 -11.62 -14.23 12.50
N VAL A 169 -12.27 -13.56 13.44
CA VAL A 169 -12.18 -13.95 14.85
C VAL A 169 -12.84 -15.32 14.92
N ALA A 170 -12.04 -16.36 15.16
CA ALA A 170 -12.59 -17.66 15.48
C ALA A 170 -13.41 -17.50 16.77
N ARG A 171 -14.72 -17.76 16.68
CA ARG A 171 -15.58 -17.94 17.85
C ARG A 171 -15.42 -19.37 18.35
#